data_AF-A0A845GYL9-F1
#
_entry.id   AF-A0A845GYL9-F1
#
_cell.length_a   1.000
_cell.length_b   1.000
_cell.length_c   1.000
_cell.angle_alpha   90.00
_cell.angle_beta   90.00
_cell.angle_gamma   90.00
#
_symmetry.space_group_name_H-M   'P 1'
#
loop_
_entity.id
_entity.type
_entity.pdbx_description
1 polymer ?
#
loop_
_entity_poly.entity_id
_entity_poly.type
_entity_poly.pdbx_seq_one_letter_code
_entity_poly.pdbx_strand_id
1 'polypeptide(L)' 'MKYKYPYGPGRREYESEFTQFLNGYLRQHPEVRRDQVLGWRIFWERPVDPQRIDRERDAELKPTVYHSYFYE' A
#
# COMPACT_ATOMS: atom_id res chain seq x y z
N MET A 1 20.77 19.73 -24.02
CA MET A 1 21.10 19.37 -22.61
C MET A 1 21.02 17.86 -22.47
N LYS A 2 22.15 17.17 -22.27
CA LYS A 2 22.17 15.73 -21.97
C LYS A 2 22.23 15.60 -20.45
N TYR A 3 21.15 15.15 -19.81
CA TYR A 3 21.15 14.84 -18.39
C TYR A 3 22.09 13.64 -18.17
N LYS A 4 23.27 13.91 -17.61
CA LYS A 4 24.20 12.87 -17.17
C LYS A 4 23.68 12.41 -15.81
N TYR A 5 22.88 11.34 -15.78
CA TYR A 5 22.50 10.71 -14.52
C TYR A 5 23.79 10.29 -13.80
N PRO A 6 24.00 10.68 -12.52
CA PRO A 6 25.24 10.39 -11.79
C PRO A 6 25.42 8.90 -11.44
N TYR A 7 24.45 8.06 -11.80
CA TYR A 7 24.38 6.64 -11.54
C TYR A 7 24.92 5.87 -12.75
N GLY A 8 26.21 5.54 -12.70
CA GLY A 8 26.92 4.77 -13.73
C GLY A 8 27.48 3.47 -13.17
N PRO A 9 27.59 2.40 -14.00
CA PRO A 9 28.04 1.07 -13.57
C PRO A 9 29.53 1.14 -13.21
N GLY A 10 29.83 1.32 -11.92
CA GLY A 10 31.22 1.44 -11.46
C GLY A 10 31.41 2.27 -10.20
N ARG A 11 30.38 2.99 -9.73
CA ARG A 11 30.38 3.59 -8.39
C ARG A 11 29.48 2.74 -7.51
N ARG A 12 29.99 2.26 -6.36
CA ARG A 12 29.12 1.73 -5.30
C ARG A 12 28.28 2.92 -4.84
N GLU A 13 27.02 2.95 -5.26
CA GLU A 13 26.05 3.91 -4.76
C GLU A 13 26.01 3.81 -3.24
N TYR A 14 25.87 4.95 -2.56
CA TYR A 14 25.67 4.93 -1.12
C TYR A 14 24.42 4.10 -0.81
N GLU A 15 24.62 2.94 -0.21
CA GLU A 15 23.54 2.10 0.29
C GLU A 15 23.43 2.35 1.79
N SER A 16 22.28 2.87 2.23
CA SER A 16 22.05 3.11 3.65
C SER A 16 22.13 1.80 4.45
N GLU A 17 22.55 1.89 5.71
CA GLU A 17 22.59 0.73 6.62
C GLU A 17 21.22 0.05 6.72
N PHE A 18 20.15 0.85 6.68
CA PHE A 18 18.78 0.36 6.66
C PHE A 18 18.46 -0.46 5.40
N THR A 19 18.90 0.00 4.23
CA THR A 19 18.75 -0.74 2.97
C THR A 19 19.52 -2.05 3.00
N GLN A 20 20.77 -2.03 3.49
CA GLN A 20 21.58 -3.23 3.64
C GLN A 20 20.92 -4.25 4.59
N PHE A 21 20.38 -3.77 5.72
CA PHE A 21 19.64 -4.58 6.67
C PHE A 21 18.41 -5.23 6.03
N LEU A 22 17.54 -4.44 5.37
CA LEU A 22 16.34 -4.95 4.71
C LEU A 22 16.69 -5.97 3.63
N ASN A 23 17.72 -5.70 2.83
CA ASN A 23 18.20 -6.62 1.80
C ASN A 23 18.76 -7.92 2.39
N GLY A 24 19.41 -7.86 3.56
CA GLY A 24 19.82 -9.04 4.32
C GLY A 24 18.63 -9.84 4.82
N TYR A 25 17.68 -9.17 5.47
CA TYR A 25 16.47 -9.77 6.02
C TYR A 25 15.63 -10.49 4.94
N LEU A 26 15.35 -9.82 3.82
CA LEU A 26 14.56 -10.42 2.73
C LEU A 26 15.27 -11.59 2.03
N ARG A 27 16.61 -11.66 2.08
CA ARG A 27 17.36 -12.83 1.59
C ARG A 27 17.23 -14.03 2.53
N GLN A 28 17.19 -13.78 3.83
CA GLN A 28 17.05 -14.82 4.86
C GLN A 28 15.61 -15.31 5.01
N HIS A 29 14.63 -14.45 4.67
CA HIS A 29 13.19 -14.71 4.82
C HIS A 29 12.44 -14.63 3.47
N PRO A 30 12.63 -15.60 2.56
CA PRO A 30 11.96 -15.60 1.26
C PRO A 30 10.42 -15.67 1.36
N GLU A 31 9.87 -16.21 2.45
CA GLU A 31 8.45 -16.21 2.78
C GLU A 31 7.87 -14.79 2.85
N VAL A 32 8.60 -13.85 3.47
CA VAL A 32 8.16 -12.45 3.58
C VAL A 32 8.00 -11.82 2.20
N ARG A 33 8.91 -12.12 1.27
CA ARG A 33 8.80 -11.62 -0.11
C ARG A 33 7.57 -12.18 -0.81
N ARG A 34 7.24 -13.46 -0.59
CA ARG A 34 6.03 -14.08 -1.15
C ARG A 34 4.77 -13.43 -0.57
N ASP A 35 4.76 -13.19 0.74
CA ASP A 35 3.63 -12.57 1.44
C ASP A 35 3.43 -11.12 1.01
N GLN A 36 4.52 -10.37 0.76
CA GLN A 36 4.44 -9.01 0.20
C GLN A 36 3.75 -8.99 -1.16
N VAL A 37 4.14 -9.90 -2.07
CA VAL A 37 3.50 -10.03 -3.39
C VAL A 37 2.04 -10.45 -3.25
N LEU A 38 1.75 -11.41 -2.37
CA LEU A 38 0.39 -11.88 -2.13
C LEU A 38 -0.49 -10.75 -1.58
N GLY A 39 -0.02 -10.02 -0.57
CA GLY A 39 -0.73 -8.88 0.01
C GLY A 39 -0.96 -7.77 -1.02
N TRP A 40 0.03 -7.49 -1.86
CA TRP A 40 -0.11 -6.54 -2.97
C TRP A 40 -1.23 -6.97 -3.92
N ARG A 41 -1.26 -8.23 -4.35
CA ARG A 41 -2.33 -8.77 -5.20
C ARG A 41 -3.70 -8.70 -4.53
N ILE A 42 -3.80 -9.08 -3.26
CA ILE A 42 -5.06 -9.03 -2.51
C ILE A 42 -5.63 -7.61 -2.50
N PHE A 43 -4.78 -6.60 -2.37
CA PHE A 43 -5.23 -5.21 -2.35
C PHE A 43 -5.54 -4.68 -3.76
N TRP A 44 -4.64 -4.89 -4.72
CA TRP A 44 -4.71 -4.26 -6.04
C TRP A 44 -5.47 -5.05 -7.08
N GLU A 45 -5.43 -6.38 -7.03
CA GLU A 45 -6.13 -7.26 -7.98
C GLU A 45 -7.51 -7.71 -7.45
N ARG A 46 -7.98 -7.14 -6.33
CA ARG A 46 -9.29 -7.48 -5.78
C ARG A 46 -10.36 -7.18 -6.82
N PRO A 47 -11.16 -8.17 -7.25
CA PRO A 47 -12.28 -7.89 -8.14
C PRO A 47 -13.28 -7.04 -7.36
N VAL A 48 -13.45 -5.82 -7.84
CA VAL A 48 -14.44 -4.88 -7.33
C VAL A 48 -15.74 -5.13 -8.07
N ASP A 49 -16.79 -5.51 -7.36
CA ASP A 49 -18.15 -5.52 -7.89
C ASP A 49 -18.69 -4.07 -7.85
N PRO A 50 -18.90 -3.41 -9.01
CA PRO A 50 -19.36 -2.03 -9.06
C PRO A 50 -20.72 -1.85 -8.38
N GLN A 51 -21.62 -2.85 -8.49
CA GLN A 51 -22.93 -2.77 -7.84
C GLN A 51 -22.83 -2.85 -6.32
N ARG A 52 -21.83 -3.58 -5.82
CA ARG A 52 -21.55 -3.62 -4.39
C ARG A 52 -21.05 -2.27 -3.88
N ILE A 53 -20.15 -1.61 -4.61
CA ILE A 53 -19.69 -0.26 -4.26
C ILE A 53 -20.85 0.73 -4.27
N ASP A 54 -21.69 0.72 -5.30
CA ASP A 54 -22.85 1.62 -5.36
C ASP A 54 -23.81 1.39 -4.19
N ARG A 55 -24.08 0.14 -3.82
CA ARG A 55 -24.91 -0.20 -2.65
C ARG A 55 -24.27 0.21 -1.32
N GLU A 56 -22.95 0.04 -1.18
CA GLU A 56 -22.20 0.48 0.01
C GLU A 56 -22.21 2.01 0.14
N ARG A 57 -22.01 2.74 -0.96
CA ARG A 57 -22.14 4.20 -1.02
C ARG A 57 -23.56 4.67 -0.69
N ASP A 58 -24.57 4.05 -1.28
CA ASP A 58 -25.98 4.40 -1.03
C ASP A 58 -26.41 4.05 0.40
N ALA A 59 -25.77 3.06 1.04
CA ALA A 59 -25.98 2.74 2.44
C ALA A 59 -25.30 3.72 3.39
N GLU A 60 -24.09 4.20 3.06
CA GLU A 60 -23.36 5.21 3.82
C GLU A 60 -24.04 6.59 3.76
N LEU A 61 -24.68 6.92 2.64
CA LEU A 61 -25.47 8.14 2.47
C LEU A 61 -26.83 8.13 3.21
N LYS A 62 -27.21 7.02 3.85
CA LYS A 62 -28.43 7.00 4.67
C LYS A 62 -28.18 7.84 5.92
N PRO A 63 -29.00 8.87 6.19
CA PRO A 63 -28.78 9.73 7.33
C PRO A 63 -28.88 8.90 8.61
N THR A 64 -27.77 8.80 9.35
CA THR A 64 -27.81 8.33 10.73
C THR A 64 -28.72 9.30 11.49
N VAL A 65 -29.83 8.81 12.02
CA VAL A 65 -30.78 9.62 12.79
C VAL A 65 -30.04 10.21 13.99
N TYR A 66 -29.72 11.51 13.92
CA TYR A 66 -29.07 12.23 15.00
C TYR A 66 -30.10 12.42 16.13
N HIS A 67 -30.14 11.52 17.11
CA HIS A 67 -30.95 11.70 18.32
C HIS A 67 -30.27 12.72 19.23
N SER A 68 -30.68 13.99 19.14
CA SER A 68 -30.32 15.01 20.10
C SER A 68 -31.19 14.85 21.35
N TYR A 69 -30.61 14.39 22.46
CA TYR A 69 -31.24 14.49 23.77
C TYR A 69 -31.15 15.94 24.25
N PHE A 70 -32.22 16.72 24.08
CA PHE A 70 -32.39 17.96 24.82
C PHE A 70 -33.01 17.59 26.18
N TYR A 71 -32.35 17.98 27.27
CA TYR A 71 -32.99 18.03 28.58
C TYR A 71 -33.68 19.39 28.71
N GLU A 72 -34.99 19.36 28.98
CA GLU A 72 -35.79 20.55 29.36
C GLU A 72 -35.52 20.96 30.82
#